data_AF-X1B6S9-F1
#
_entry.id   AF-X1B6S9-F1
#
_cell.length_a   1.000
_cell.length_b   1.000
_cell.length_c   1.000
_cell.angle_alpha   90.00
_cell.angle_beta   90.00
_cell.angle_gamma   90.00
#
_symmetry.space_group_name_H-M   'P 1'
#
loop_
_entity.id
_entity.type
_entity.pdbx_description
1 polymer ?
#
loop_
_entity_poly.entity_id
_entity_poly.type
_entity_poly.pdbx_seq_one_letter_code
_entity_poly.pdbx_strand_id
1 'polypeptide(L)'
;MLKPEDFFDLSQTRFNNLFDNTEYVWDTLKKLKKYIVENIKPNVSSLRKGEIFINKTLVLYDDKIIESGFDISILKKKLIIKKDG
;
A
#
# COMPACT_ATOMS: atom_id res chain seq x y z
N MET A 1 -29.58 -3.24 17.10
CA MET A 1 -28.88 -2.42 16.09
C MET A 1 -28.14 -3.35 15.15
N LEU A 2 -27.99 -2.99 13.87
CA LEU A 2 -27.29 -3.83 12.89
C LEU A 2 -25.80 -3.87 13.22
N LYS A 3 -25.22 -5.07 13.23
CA LYS A 3 -23.80 -5.32 13.46
C LYS A 3 -23.01 -5.11 12.16
N PRO A 4 -21.69 -4.95 12.22
CA PRO A 4 -20.86 -4.89 11.03
C PRO A 4 -21.07 -6.02 10.02
N GLU A 5 -21.34 -7.24 10.48
CA GLU A 5 -21.59 -8.41 9.64
C GLU A 5 -22.89 -8.30 8.83
N ASP A 6 -23.83 -7.45 9.26
CA ASP A 6 -25.06 -7.18 8.50
C ASP A 6 -24.80 -6.29 7.28
N PHE A 7 -23.65 -5.59 7.25
CA PHE A 7 -23.26 -4.70 6.15
C PHE A 7 -22.17 -5.30 5.25
N PHE A 8 -21.31 -6.16 5.80
CA PHE A 8 -20.14 -6.70 5.11
C PHE A 8 -19.91 -8.18 5.41
N ASP A 9 -19.42 -8.92 4.42
CA ASP A 9 -18.86 -10.25 4.65
C ASP A 9 -17.43 -10.13 5.20
N LEU A 10 -17.30 -10.11 6.53
CA LEU A 10 -16.02 -9.98 7.21
C LEU A 10 -15.09 -11.19 7.03
N SER A 11 -15.59 -12.33 6.55
CA SER A 11 -14.76 -13.51 6.27
C SER A 11 -13.88 -13.33 5.03
N GLN A 12 -14.27 -12.43 4.11
CA GLN A 12 -13.57 -12.20 2.85
C GLN A 12 -12.54 -11.07 2.91
N THR A 13 -12.27 -10.52 4.10
CA THR A 13 -11.33 -9.42 4.28
C THR A 13 -10.31 -9.69 5.36
N ARG A 14 -9.06 -9.35 5.08
CA ARG A 14 -7.97 -9.35 6.06
C ARG A 14 -8.08 -8.22 7.10
N PHE A 15 -9.04 -7.30 6.90
CA PHE A 15 -9.25 -6.13 7.75
C PHE A 15 -10.37 -6.34 8.80
N ASN A 16 -10.80 -7.59 9.02
CA ASN A 16 -11.92 -7.92 9.91
C ASN A 16 -11.72 -7.39 11.34
N ASN A 17 -10.49 -7.45 11.85
CA ASN A 17 -10.12 -6.96 13.17
C ASN A 17 -10.32 -5.45 13.38
N LEU A 18 -10.51 -4.67 12.31
CA LEU A 18 -10.88 -3.26 12.42
C LEU A 18 -12.27 -3.07 13.05
N PHE A 19 -13.15 -4.05 12.87
CA PHE A 19 -14.54 -4.10 13.35
C PHE A 19 -14.68 -4.74 14.74
N ASP A 20 -13.59 -5.26 15.31
CA ASP A 20 -13.61 -5.86 16.65
C ASP A 20 -14.04 -4.83 17.69
N ASN A 21 -15.04 -5.17 18.51
CA ASN A 21 -15.59 -4.28 19.53
C ASN A 21 -16.07 -2.93 18.96
N THR A 22 -16.75 -2.93 17.81
CA THR A 22 -17.50 -1.76 17.31
C THR A 22 -19.00 -2.00 17.39
N GLU A 23 -19.72 -1.03 17.95
CA GLU A 23 -21.18 -1.03 17.97
C GLU A 23 -21.72 -0.52 16.63
N TYR A 24 -21.17 0.59 16.13
CA TYR A 24 -21.48 1.13 14.81
C TYR A 24 -20.35 0.88 13.82
N VAL A 25 -20.69 0.52 12.58
CA VAL A 25 -19.72 0.36 11.48
C VAL A 25 -18.79 1.58 11.36
N TRP A 26 -19.32 2.80 11.49
CA TRP A 26 -18.54 4.03 11.38
C TRP A 26 -17.56 4.25 12.54
N ASP A 27 -17.72 3.58 13.67
CA ASP A 27 -16.73 3.66 14.77
C ASP A 27 -15.37 3.08 14.36
N THR A 28 -15.33 2.21 13.35
CA THR A 28 -14.07 1.73 12.77
C THR A 28 -13.21 2.86 12.22
N LEU A 29 -13.82 3.95 11.72
CA LEU A 29 -13.08 5.11 11.21
C LEU A 29 -12.22 5.77 12.30
N LYS A 30 -12.67 5.72 13.55
CA LYS A 30 -11.89 6.22 14.70
C LYS A 30 -10.65 5.35 14.95
N LYS A 31 -10.71 4.06 14.63
CA LYS A 31 -9.62 3.08 14.80
C LYS A 31 -8.64 3.06 13.62
N LEU A 32 -9.05 3.56 12.45
CA LEU A 32 -8.32 3.46 11.19
C LEU A 32 -6.88 4.01 11.27
N LYS A 33 -6.69 5.16 11.93
CA LYS A 33 -5.35 5.76 12.07
C LYS A 33 -4.39 4.82 12.82
N LYS A 34 -4.83 4.27 13.94
CA LYS A 34 -4.02 3.33 14.75
C LYS A 34 -3.73 2.06 13.95
N TYR A 35 -4.75 1.51 13.29
CA TYR A 35 -4.61 0.33 12.47
C TYR A 35 -3.55 0.47 11.38
N ILE A 36 -3.56 1.59 10.64
CA ILE A 36 -2.58 1.89 9.59
C ILE A 36 -1.16 1.88 10.16
N VAL A 37 -0.94 2.55 11.30
CA VAL A 37 0.39 2.62 11.93
C VAL A 37 0.89 1.25 12.38
N GLU A 38 0.01 0.40 12.89
CA GLU A 38 0.39 -0.92 13.44
C GLU A 38 0.55 -1.99 12.36
N ASN A 39 -0.20 -1.91 11.26
CA ASN A 39 -0.30 -3.00 10.29
C ASN A 39 0.31 -2.68 8.91
N ILE A 40 0.51 -1.41 8.58
CA ILE A 40 1.06 -1.01 7.28
C ILE A 40 2.53 -0.62 7.43
N LYS A 41 3.42 -1.40 6.82
CA LYS A 41 4.83 -1.03 6.66
C LYS A 41 4.98 -0.08 5.47
N PRO A 42 5.43 1.17 5.66
CA PRO A 42 5.66 2.08 4.54
C PRO A 42 6.76 1.53 3.62
N ASN A 43 6.45 1.33 2.35
CA ASN A 43 7.38 0.74 1.36
C ASN A 43 8.12 1.79 0.51
N VAL A 44 7.76 3.06 0.62
CA VAL A 44 8.36 4.18 -0.14
C VAL A 44 8.81 5.34 0.75
N SER A 45 8.83 5.16 2.08
CA SER A 45 9.22 6.21 3.03
C SER A 45 10.64 6.71 2.81
N SER A 46 11.57 5.79 2.54
CA SER A 46 12.97 6.09 2.21
C SER A 46 13.11 6.90 0.90
N LEU A 47 12.22 6.66 -0.06
CA LEU A 47 12.23 7.36 -1.36
C LEU A 47 11.80 8.81 -1.24
N ARG A 48 10.85 9.09 -0.34
CA ARG A 48 10.31 10.43 -0.12
C ARG A 48 11.27 11.36 0.65
N LYS A 49 12.25 10.82 1.38
CA LYS A 49 13.23 11.62 2.15
C LYS A 49 12.57 12.66 3.08
N GLY A 50 11.41 12.34 3.65
CA GLY A 50 10.65 13.24 4.53
C GLY A 50 9.63 14.14 3.82
N GLU A 51 9.60 14.15 2.48
CA GLU A 51 8.61 14.87 1.70
C GLU A 51 7.27 14.13 1.59
N ILE A 52 6.24 14.85 1.17
CA ILE A 52 4.90 14.27 0.90
C ILE A 52 4.92 13.44 -0.38
N PHE A 53 5.69 13.88 -1.38
CA PHE A 53 5.71 13.31 -2.74
C PHE A 53 7.11 12.85 -3.14
N ILE A 54 7.16 11.89 -4.06
CA ILE A 54 8.38 11.56 -4.79
C ILE A 54 8.50 12.59 -5.93
N ASN A 55 9.57 13.38 -5.92
CA ASN A 55 9.76 14.51 -6.85
C ASN A 55 10.43 14.13 -8.18
N LYS A 56 10.60 12.84 -8.46
CA LYS A 56 11.18 12.32 -9.71
C LYS A 56 10.66 10.93 -10.05
N THR A 57 10.76 10.55 -11.32
CA THR A 57 10.47 9.18 -11.75
C THR A 57 11.52 8.23 -11.20
N LEU A 58 11.07 7.13 -10.58
CA LEU A 58 11.90 6.07 -10.02
C LEU A 58 11.40 4.72 -10.53
N VAL A 59 12.32 3.78 -10.78
CA VAL A 59 11.96 2.38 -11.05
C VAL A 59 12.31 1.54 -9.83
N LEU A 60 11.30 0.84 -9.30
CA LEU A 60 11.44 -0.16 -8.23
C LEU A 60 11.42 -1.55 -8.86
N TYR A 61 12.55 -2.25 -8.82
CA TYR A 61 12.70 -3.55 -9.48
C TYR A 61 13.70 -4.43 -8.74
N ASP A 62 13.33 -5.68 -8.43
CA ASP A 62 14.13 -6.65 -7.68
C ASP A 62 14.79 -6.04 -6.43
N ASP A 63 13.99 -5.37 -5.58
CA ASP A 63 14.43 -4.66 -4.37
C ASP A 63 15.48 -3.55 -4.59
N LYS A 64 15.66 -3.10 -5.83
CA LYS A 64 16.55 -1.99 -6.20
C LYS A 64 15.75 -0.76 -6.62
N ILE A 65 16.35 0.39 -6.37
CA ILE A 65 15.86 1.70 -6.81
C ILE A 65 16.78 2.18 -7.92
N ILE A 66 16.22 2.41 -9.11
CA ILE A 66 16.94 2.97 -10.25
C ILE A 66 16.45 4.40 -10.45
N GLU A 67 17.37 5.35 -10.28
CA GLU A 67 17.06 6.78 -10.24
C GLU A 67 17.19 7.49 -11.59
N SER A 68 17.94 6.90 -12.53
CA SER A 68 18.23 7.47 -13.84
C SER A 68 18.76 6.39 -14.79
N GLY A 69 18.84 6.73 -16.09
CA GLY A 69 19.43 5.86 -17.11
C GLY A 69 18.65 4.57 -17.34
N PHE A 70 17.33 4.59 -17.19
CA PHE A 70 16.52 3.38 -17.36
C PHE A 70 15.73 3.40 -18.66
N ASP A 71 15.65 2.23 -19.31
CA ASP A 71 14.71 1.94 -20.39
C ASP A 71 13.79 0.80 -19.98
N ILE A 72 12.49 1.01 -20.13
CA ILE A 72 11.44 0.04 -19.81
C ILE A 72 10.91 -0.51 -21.13
N SER A 73 11.07 -1.82 -21.35
CA SER A 73 10.55 -2.49 -22.54
C SER A 73 9.85 -3.80 -22.19
N ILE A 74 8.93 -4.22 -23.04
CA ILE A 74 8.23 -5.51 -22.93
C ILE A 74 8.70 -6.38 -24.09
N LEU A 75 9.43 -7.45 -23.77
CA LEU A 75 9.88 -8.43 -24.76
C LEU A 75 9.31 -9.79 -24.40
N LYS A 76 8.56 -10.42 -25.31
CA LYS A 76 7.97 -11.76 -25.11
C LYS A 76 7.20 -11.89 -23.78
N LYS A 77 6.39 -10.87 -23.43
CA LYS A 77 5.62 -10.77 -22.17
C LYS A 77 6.46 -10.67 -20.87
N LYS A 78 7.78 -10.46 -20.97
CA LYS A 78 8.65 -10.16 -19.83
C LYS A 78 8.97 -8.67 -19.79
N LEU A 79 8.87 -8.08 -18.60
CA LEU A 79 9.36 -6.73 -18.33
C LEU A 79 10.90 -6.78 -18.35
N ILE A 80 11.51 -5.91 -19.15
CA ILE A 80 12.96 -5.73 -19.18
C ILE A 80 13.26 -4.30 -18.79
N ILE A 81 14.09 -4.13 -17.77
CA ILE A 81 14.63 -2.85 -17.33
C ILE A 81 16.13 -2.87 -17.59
N LYS A 82 16.58 -1.97 -18.45
CA LYS A 82 18.01 -1.74 -18.65
C LYS A 82 18.44 -0.57 -17.80
N LYS A 83 19.62 -0.68 -17.18
CA LYS A 83 20.30 0.41 -16.52
C LYS A 83 21.46 0.83 -17.44
N ASP A 84 21.54 2.12 -17.73
CA ASP A 84 22.50 2.78 -18.62
C ASP A 84 22.26 2.61 -20.15
N GLY A 85 21.03 2.24 -20.56
CA GLY A 85 20.60 2.14 -21.98
C GLY A 85 20.85 0.78 -22.67
#